data_AF-A0A6I1ZB11-F1
#
_entry.id   AF-A0A6I1ZB11-F1
#
_cell.length_a   1.000
_cell.length_b   1.000
_cell.length_c   1.000
_cell.angle_alpha   90.00
_cell.angle_beta   90.00
_cell.angle_gamma   90.00
#
_symmetry.space_group_name_H-M   'P 1'
#
loop_
_entity.id
_entity.type
_entity.pdbx_description
1 polymer ?
#
loop_
_entity_poly.entity_id
_entity_poly.type
_entity_poly.pdbx_seq_one_letter_code
_entity_poly.pdbx_strand_id
1 'polypeptide(L)'
;MPFHSVSPSRAFGGIGGGVVAAAVSAVLLTAATGCSAGRANTAVPAAAPAGRAPVVLSSVDLKLPIERYLFSASEKQSLVKAVRILVQQCMDRYDVPYRPAPIGPSLGVRSLMDRRYGITDERAARADGYHLGDRDPRTHPGPPPARPTGTSLLVLTGRTGPAASSATTAPASPPPVVNGQRVPAGGCAAQAEAAIAGSGRLGPSDLAQDLNDRSFLTTKADARVTGVFRAWSRCMKGKGFSYPDPLNAMSDRRFQGAQPTHQEIQVASADVDCKRQTNLVGMWFAVETAFEKAQIRQNAPELTAVLKAKQSQLRAAAAVLATD
;
A
#
# COMPACT_ATOMS: atom_id res chain seq x y z
N MET A 1 1.65 14.09 26.49
CA MET A 1 0.98 15.20 27.21
C MET A 1 -0.50 15.17 26.86
N PRO A 2 -1.43 15.07 27.82
CA PRO A 2 -2.82 14.63 27.60
C PRO A 2 -3.83 15.77 27.69
N PHE A 3 -4.94 15.73 26.93
CA PHE A 3 -6.20 16.47 27.17
C PHE A 3 -7.30 15.73 26.38
N HIS A 4 -8.17 14.95 27.02
CA HIS A 4 -9.44 15.27 27.72
C HIS A 4 -10.67 14.92 26.88
N SER A 5 -11.43 13.94 27.38
CA SER A 5 -12.80 13.59 26.99
C SER A 5 -13.79 14.71 27.30
N VAL A 6 -14.82 14.86 26.45
CA VAL A 6 -16.04 15.61 26.77
C VAL A 6 -17.25 14.74 26.44
N SER A 7 -18.06 14.45 27.47
CA SER A 7 -19.42 13.90 27.33
C SER A 7 -20.42 15.04 27.07
N PRO A 8 -21.53 14.80 26.33
CA PRO A 8 -22.62 15.74 26.23
C PRO A 8 -23.71 15.46 27.29
N SER A 9 -24.31 16.53 27.81
CA SER A 9 -25.48 16.48 28.68
C SER A 9 -26.52 17.51 28.21
N ARG A 10 -27.79 17.14 28.45
CA ARG A 10 -29.02 17.94 28.50
C ARG A 10 -29.78 18.09 27.17
N ALA A 11 -31.11 18.11 27.14
CA ALA A 11 -32.15 17.75 28.11
C ALA A 11 -33.52 17.71 27.39
N PHE A 12 -34.45 17.06 28.06
CA PHE A 12 -35.88 16.87 27.86
C PHE A 12 -36.76 18.08 27.49
N GLY A 13 -37.93 17.75 26.90
CA GLY A 13 -39.20 18.49 26.98
C GLY A 13 -39.88 18.56 25.60
N GLY A 14 -41.13 18.20 25.36
CA GLY A 14 -42.24 17.75 26.19
C GLY A 14 -43.56 17.95 25.40
N ILE A 15 -44.37 16.88 25.34
CA ILE A 15 -45.85 16.79 25.45
C ILE A 15 -46.78 17.60 24.51
N GLY A 16 -47.72 16.85 23.89
CA GLY A 16 -49.08 17.24 23.47
C GLY A 16 -49.54 16.35 22.31
N GLY A 17 -50.66 15.64 22.24
CA GLY A 17 -51.93 15.58 22.99
C GLY A 17 -53.05 15.33 21.96
N GLY A 18 -53.99 14.40 22.20
CA GLY A 18 -55.22 14.19 21.38
C GLY A 18 -55.33 12.81 20.69
N VAL A 19 -55.96 11.78 21.28
CA VAL A 19 -57.40 11.40 21.29
C VAL A 19 -57.88 10.59 20.06
N VAL A 20 -58.05 9.28 20.30
CA VAL A 20 -59.14 8.33 19.93
C VAL A 20 -59.78 8.38 18.53
N ALA A 21 -59.66 7.28 17.77
CA ALA A 21 -60.79 6.59 17.11
C ALA A 21 -60.36 5.18 16.63
N ALA A 22 -61.11 4.16 17.05
CA ALA A 22 -61.00 2.79 16.55
C ALA A 22 -61.77 2.63 15.22
N ALA A 23 -61.18 1.92 14.26
CA ALA A 23 -61.92 1.31 13.15
C ALA A 23 -61.19 0.03 12.70
N VAL A 24 -62.01 -0.98 12.45
CA VAL A 24 -61.69 -2.39 12.23
C VAL A 24 -61.45 -2.69 10.75
N SER A 25 -60.55 -3.65 10.50
CA SER A 25 -60.39 -4.48 9.28
C SER A 25 -59.82 -3.85 8.00
N ALA A 26 -58.64 -4.34 7.60
CA ALA A 26 -58.50 -5.16 6.38
C ALA A 26 -57.08 -5.74 6.28
N VAL A 27 -57.02 -7.06 6.15
CA VAL A 27 -55.84 -7.86 5.83
C VAL A 27 -55.33 -7.47 4.44
N LEU A 28 -54.08 -7.02 4.36
CA LEU A 28 -53.29 -6.98 3.13
C LEU A 28 -51.87 -7.44 3.48
N LEU A 29 -51.61 -8.73 3.24
CA LEU A 29 -50.26 -9.29 3.20
C LEU A 29 -49.50 -8.63 2.04
N THR A 30 -48.71 -7.62 2.34
CA THR A 30 -47.63 -7.18 1.45
C THR A 30 -46.35 -7.87 1.89
N ALA A 31 -45.97 -8.89 1.10
CA ALA A 31 -44.65 -9.48 1.14
C ALA A 31 -43.64 -8.37 0.79
N ALA A 32 -43.03 -7.76 1.82
CA ALA A 32 -41.81 -7.00 1.64
C ALA A 32 -40.71 -8.00 1.28
N THR A 33 -40.53 -8.24 -0.01
CA THR A 33 -39.29 -8.79 -0.58
C THR A 33 -38.18 -7.81 -0.20
N GLY A 34 -37.56 -8.06 0.94
CA GLY A 34 -36.30 -7.45 1.32
C GLY A 34 -35.27 -7.87 0.30
N CYS A 35 -35.06 -7.03 -0.71
CA CYS A 35 -33.82 -6.99 -1.47
C CYS A 35 -32.72 -6.55 -0.49
N SER A 36 -32.27 -7.49 0.33
CA SER A 36 -30.96 -7.39 0.94
C SER A 36 -30.00 -7.44 -0.24
N ALA A 37 -29.55 -6.26 -0.67
CA ALA A 37 -28.34 -6.15 -1.47
C ALA A 37 -27.24 -6.75 -0.60
N GLY A 38 -27.08 -8.07 -0.71
CA GLY A 38 -26.06 -8.82 -0.04
C GLY A 38 -24.76 -8.15 -0.44
N ARG A 39 -24.07 -7.54 0.53
CA ARG A 39 -22.62 -7.38 0.42
C ARG A 39 -22.12 -8.73 -0.09
N ALA A 40 -21.61 -8.75 -1.31
CA ALA A 40 -21.00 -9.95 -1.85
C ALA A 40 -19.91 -10.34 -0.85
N ASN A 41 -20.21 -11.32 -0.01
CA ASN A 41 -19.22 -12.02 0.78
C ASN A 41 -18.30 -12.62 -0.26
N THR A 42 -17.17 -11.96 -0.50
CA THR A 42 -16.07 -12.43 -1.34
C THR A 42 -15.40 -13.60 -0.62
N ALA A 43 -16.15 -14.69 -0.47
CA ALA A 43 -15.62 -15.94 0.03
C ALA A 43 -14.46 -16.34 -0.86
N VAL A 44 -13.33 -16.67 -0.24
CA VAL A 44 -12.17 -17.17 -1.00
C VAL A 44 -12.62 -18.44 -1.71
N PRO A 45 -12.45 -18.54 -3.04
CA PRO A 45 -12.77 -19.76 -3.76
C PRO A 45 -12.09 -20.97 -3.12
N ALA A 46 -12.64 -22.16 -3.35
CA ALA A 46 -11.99 -23.40 -2.96
C ALA A 46 -10.64 -23.55 -3.70
N ALA A 47 -9.57 -22.99 -3.13
CA ALA A 47 -8.19 -23.34 -3.42
C ALA A 47 -7.97 -24.84 -3.18
N ALA A 48 -6.97 -25.41 -3.84
CA ALA A 48 -6.61 -26.81 -3.71
C ALA A 48 -6.48 -27.22 -2.22
N PRO A 49 -6.82 -28.48 -1.86
CA PRO A 49 -6.73 -28.95 -0.49
C PRO A 49 -5.33 -28.72 0.09
N ALA A 50 -5.26 -28.55 1.42
CA ALA A 50 -4.05 -28.22 2.17
C ALA A 50 -2.80 -29.08 1.82
N GLY A 51 -3.01 -30.32 1.38
CA GLY A 51 -1.94 -31.24 0.97
C GLY A 51 -1.34 -31.00 -0.44
N ARG A 52 -1.78 -29.97 -1.18
CA ARG A 52 -1.27 -29.65 -2.53
C ARG A 52 -0.58 -28.28 -2.66
N ALA A 53 -0.45 -27.53 -1.56
CA ALA A 53 0.27 -26.27 -1.58
C ALA A 53 1.78 -26.54 -1.75
N PRO A 54 2.50 -25.79 -2.61
CA PRO A 54 3.94 -25.96 -2.76
C PRO A 54 4.65 -25.69 -1.43
N VAL A 55 5.74 -26.41 -1.14
CA VAL A 55 6.60 -26.07 -0.01
C VAL A 55 7.41 -24.83 -0.38
N VAL A 56 7.14 -23.71 0.28
CA VAL A 56 7.83 -22.45 0.02
C VAL A 56 8.63 -22.04 1.24
N LEU A 57 9.92 -21.80 1.04
CA LEU A 57 10.85 -21.41 2.10
C LEU A 57 11.00 -19.88 2.19
N SER A 58 11.09 -19.20 1.05
CA SER A 58 11.24 -17.75 0.98
C SER A 58 10.13 -17.14 0.13
N SER A 59 9.59 -16.00 0.59
CA SER A 59 8.53 -15.30 -0.13
C SER A 59 9.04 -14.26 -1.13
N VAL A 60 10.29 -13.80 -1.02
CA VAL A 60 10.79 -12.62 -1.78
C VAL A 60 10.65 -12.77 -3.32
N ASP A 61 10.82 -13.98 -3.83
CA ASP A 61 10.76 -14.29 -5.27
C ASP A 61 9.41 -14.85 -5.73
N LEU A 62 8.46 -15.03 -4.80
CA LEU A 62 7.10 -15.39 -5.17
C LEU A 62 6.47 -14.31 -6.04
N LYS A 63 5.49 -14.75 -6.85
CA LYS A 63 4.71 -13.87 -7.72
C LYS A 63 3.23 -14.12 -7.58
N LEU A 64 2.54 -13.15 -6.97
CA LEU A 64 1.09 -13.13 -6.90
C LEU A 64 0.49 -12.66 -8.24
N PRO A 65 -0.65 -13.23 -8.69
CA PRO A 65 -1.29 -12.85 -9.95
C PRO A 65 -1.53 -11.33 -10.13
N ILE A 66 -1.85 -10.61 -9.05
CA ILE A 66 -2.11 -9.17 -9.11
C ILE A 66 -0.87 -8.34 -9.44
N GLU A 67 0.36 -8.86 -9.20
CA GLU A 67 1.61 -8.13 -9.42
C GLU A 67 1.79 -7.67 -10.88
N ARG A 68 1.17 -8.37 -11.84
CA ARG A 68 1.16 -7.96 -13.26
C ARG A 68 0.64 -6.53 -13.45
N TYR A 69 -0.27 -6.10 -12.59
CA TYR A 69 -0.95 -4.80 -12.66
C TYR A 69 -0.34 -3.75 -11.71
N LEU A 70 0.69 -4.13 -10.93
CA LEU A 70 1.41 -3.27 -10.00
C LEU A 70 2.79 -2.93 -10.55
N PHE A 71 3.35 -1.79 -10.14
CA PHE A 71 4.75 -1.47 -10.42
C PHE A 71 5.68 -2.18 -9.43
N SER A 72 6.65 -2.91 -9.96
CA SER A 72 7.78 -3.46 -9.21
C SER A 72 8.67 -2.33 -8.65
N ALA A 73 9.59 -2.68 -7.74
CA ALA A 73 10.51 -1.71 -7.13
C ALA A 73 11.39 -1.01 -8.18
N SER A 74 11.94 -1.77 -9.14
CA SER A 74 12.76 -1.22 -10.23
C SER A 74 11.93 -0.34 -11.17
N GLU A 75 10.73 -0.77 -11.56
CA GLU A 75 9.82 0.04 -12.38
C GLU A 75 9.45 1.37 -11.69
N LYS A 76 9.17 1.36 -10.37
CA LYS A 76 8.95 2.60 -9.60
C LYS A 76 10.18 3.50 -9.60
N GLN A 77 11.37 2.93 -9.46
CA GLN A 77 12.62 3.69 -9.47
C GLN A 77 12.85 4.34 -10.85
N SER A 78 12.59 3.62 -11.94
CA SER A 78 12.63 4.17 -13.30
C SER A 78 11.66 5.34 -13.49
N LEU A 79 10.41 5.21 -13.01
CA LEU A 79 9.45 6.32 -13.05
C LEU A 79 9.96 7.55 -12.29
N VAL A 80 10.43 7.36 -11.05
CA VAL A 80 10.96 8.47 -10.22
C VAL A 80 12.14 9.14 -10.90
N LYS A 81 13.06 8.36 -11.48
CA LYS A 81 14.25 8.88 -12.15
C LYS A 81 13.87 9.68 -13.40
N ALA A 82 12.96 9.16 -14.23
CA ALA A 82 12.44 9.85 -15.41
C ALA A 82 11.73 11.17 -15.06
N VAL A 83 10.85 11.16 -14.05
CA VAL A 83 10.17 12.39 -13.60
C VAL A 83 11.17 13.42 -13.11
N ARG A 84 12.22 13.02 -12.39
CA ARG A 84 13.25 13.96 -11.93
C ARG A 84 14.02 14.61 -13.07
N ILE A 85 14.38 13.85 -14.11
CA ILE A 85 15.03 14.39 -15.31
C ILE A 85 14.14 15.45 -15.96
N LEU A 86 12.86 15.12 -16.16
CA LEU A 86 11.88 16.05 -16.75
C LEU A 86 11.65 17.30 -15.89
N VAL A 87 11.61 17.16 -14.56
CA VAL A 87 11.53 18.30 -13.64
C VAL A 87 12.77 19.18 -13.80
N GLN A 88 13.97 18.61 -13.81
CA GLN A 88 15.21 19.38 -13.97
C GLN A 88 15.21 20.15 -15.30
N GLN A 89 14.94 19.47 -16.42
CA GLN A 89 14.85 20.08 -17.74
C GLN A 89 13.83 21.23 -17.80
N CYS A 90 12.71 21.11 -17.07
CA CYS A 90 11.74 22.20 -16.98
C CYS A 90 12.25 23.37 -16.15
N MET A 91 12.85 23.10 -14.98
CA MET A 91 13.39 24.12 -14.07
C MET A 91 14.51 24.93 -14.74
N ASP A 92 15.37 24.27 -15.53
CA ASP A 92 16.50 24.90 -16.23
C ASP A 92 16.07 26.02 -17.18
N ARG A 93 14.84 25.95 -17.73
CA ARG A 93 14.32 27.00 -18.62
C ARG A 93 14.15 28.35 -17.94
N TYR A 94 13.96 28.36 -16.62
CA TYR A 94 13.65 29.58 -15.87
C TYR A 94 14.90 30.23 -15.25
N ASP A 95 16.09 29.64 -15.41
CA ASP A 95 17.34 30.14 -14.83
C ASP A 95 17.23 30.42 -13.31
N VAL A 96 16.59 29.50 -12.59
CA VAL A 96 16.42 29.56 -11.13
C VAL A 96 17.25 28.48 -10.45
N PRO A 97 17.86 28.75 -9.27
CA PRO A 97 18.65 27.74 -8.58
C PRO A 97 17.74 26.61 -8.08
N TYR A 98 17.90 25.43 -8.67
CA TYR A 98 17.20 24.21 -8.27
C TYR A 98 18.19 23.05 -8.14
N ARG A 99 18.25 22.48 -6.94
CA ARG A 99 19.07 21.30 -6.64
C ARG A 99 18.18 20.23 -6.02
N PRO A 100 17.75 19.21 -6.78
CA PRO A 100 16.98 18.11 -6.21
C PRO A 100 17.87 17.30 -5.26
N ALA A 101 17.28 16.78 -4.17
CA ALA A 101 18.01 15.90 -3.24
C ALA A 101 18.53 14.67 -4.00
N PRO A 102 19.72 14.12 -3.69
CA PRO A 102 20.21 12.93 -4.38
C PRO A 102 19.22 11.77 -4.23
N ILE A 103 19.15 10.89 -5.24
CA ILE A 103 18.42 9.61 -5.09
C ILE A 103 19.25 8.76 -4.13
N GLY A 104 18.77 8.57 -2.91
CA GLY A 104 19.40 7.66 -1.94
C GLY A 104 19.28 6.18 -2.36
N PRO A 105 19.93 5.27 -1.63
CA PRO A 105 19.76 3.85 -1.86
C PRO A 105 18.29 3.45 -1.74
N SER A 106 17.89 2.41 -2.48
CA SER A 106 16.57 1.82 -2.28
C SER A 106 16.52 1.16 -0.91
N LEU A 107 15.73 1.71 0.00
CA LEU A 107 15.48 1.19 1.34
C LEU A 107 14.16 0.42 1.37
N GLY A 108 13.92 -0.33 2.44
CA GLY A 108 12.72 -1.12 2.64
C GLY A 108 12.75 -2.47 1.92
N VAL A 109 11.56 -3.05 1.80
CA VAL A 109 11.33 -4.38 1.20
C VAL A 109 11.79 -4.45 -0.26
N ARG A 110 12.29 -5.61 -0.69
CA ARG A 110 12.88 -5.85 -2.01
C ARG A 110 11.82 -6.10 -3.10
N SER A 111 10.68 -6.66 -2.72
CA SER A 111 9.59 -7.00 -3.63
C SER A 111 8.24 -6.84 -2.95
N LEU A 112 7.16 -6.96 -3.73
CA LEU A 112 5.79 -6.95 -3.20
C LEU A 112 5.49 -8.16 -2.28
N MET A 113 6.33 -9.19 -2.36
CA MET A 113 6.23 -10.41 -1.55
C MET A 113 7.23 -10.45 -0.40
N ASP A 114 8.21 -9.56 -0.38
CA ASP A 114 9.14 -9.42 0.74
C ASP A 114 8.38 -8.89 1.97
N ARG A 115 8.50 -9.60 3.08
CA ARG A 115 7.74 -9.42 4.33
C ARG A 115 6.22 -9.55 4.23
N ARG A 116 5.62 -9.89 3.07
CA ARG A 116 4.17 -10.08 2.94
C ARG A 116 3.64 -11.12 3.93
N TYR A 117 4.32 -12.25 4.10
CA TYR A 117 3.96 -13.29 5.08
C TYR A 117 4.84 -13.29 6.33
N GLY A 118 5.38 -12.11 6.68
CA GLY A 118 6.42 -11.95 7.69
C GLY A 118 7.81 -12.31 7.18
N ILE A 119 8.77 -12.48 8.09
CA ILE A 119 10.11 -12.94 7.72
C ILE A 119 10.07 -14.40 7.24
N THR A 120 10.73 -14.68 6.13
CA THR A 120 10.79 -16.03 5.54
C THR A 120 12.22 -16.45 5.18
N ASP A 121 13.13 -15.50 5.08
CA ASP A 121 14.55 -15.75 4.80
C ASP A 121 15.31 -16.11 6.09
N GLU A 122 15.81 -17.33 6.16
CA GLU A 122 16.51 -17.84 7.35
C GLU A 122 17.81 -17.07 7.61
N ARG A 123 18.55 -16.70 6.56
CA ARG A 123 19.82 -15.97 6.71
C ARG A 123 19.54 -14.57 7.26
N ALA A 124 18.53 -13.88 6.72
CA ALA A 124 18.10 -12.59 7.24
C ALA A 124 17.60 -12.70 8.68
N ALA A 125 16.86 -13.75 9.04
CA ALA A 125 16.36 -13.94 10.41
C ALA A 125 17.50 -14.09 11.42
N ARG A 126 18.56 -14.83 11.03
CA ARG A 126 19.75 -15.05 11.86
C ARG A 126 20.64 -13.82 11.96
N ALA A 127 20.73 -13.02 10.90
CA ALA A 127 21.60 -11.84 10.85
C ALA A 127 20.92 -10.60 11.44
N ASP A 128 19.66 -10.36 11.08
CA ASP A 128 18.98 -9.07 11.25
C ASP A 128 17.72 -9.19 12.12
N GLY A 129 17.34 -10.39 12.60
CA GLY A 129 16.04 -10.56 13.26
C GLY A 129 14.89 -10.17 12.32
N TYR A 130 13.97 -9.32 12.76
CA TYR A 130 12.89 -8.78 11.92
C TYR A 130 13.29 -7.52 11.14
N HIS A 131 14.51 -7.01 11.31
CA HIS A 131 15.02 -5.88 10.54
C HIS A 131 15.28 -6.23 9.06
N LEU A 132 15.55 -5.18 8.28
CA LEU A 132 15.83 -5.27 6.84
C LEU A 132 17.33 -5.13 6.50
N GLY A 133 18.22 -5.30 7.48
CA GLY A 133 19.67 -5.15 7.33
C GLY A 133 20.04 -3.77 6.77
N ASP A 134 20.92 -3.74 5.76
CA ASP A 134 21.38 -2.50 5.09
C ASP A 134 20.26 -1.72 4.38
N ARG A 135 19.07 -2.31 4.24
CA ARG A 135 17.89 -1.66 3.66
C ARG A 135 16.95 -1.12 4.73
N ASP A 136 17.26 -1.27 6.01
CA ASP A 136 16.38 -0.82 7.09
C ASP A 136 16.40 0.72 7.21
N PRO A 137 15.26 1.41 6.96
CA PRO A 137 15.19 2.85 7.07
C PRO A 137 15.40 3.36 8.51
N ARG A 138 15.32 2.50 9.53
CA ARG A 138 15.61 2.86 10.93
C ARG A 138 17.08 3.19 11.16
N THR A 139 17.98 2.51 10.44
CA THR A 139 19.44 2.65 10.57
C THR A 139 20.05 3.37 9.39
N HIS A 140 19.38 3.37 8.25
CA HIS A 140 19.81 4.04 7.03
C HIS A 140 18.75 5.07 6.62
N PRO A 141 18.59 6.19 7.34
CA PRO A 141 17.61 7.19 6.95
C PRO A 141 17.95 7.72 5.55
N GLY A 142 16.93 7.83 4.70
CA GLY A 142 17.07 8.46 3.39
C GLY A 142 17.51 9.93 3.53
N PRO A 143 18.08 10.54 2.47
CA PRO A 143 18.43 11.95 2.50
C PRO A 143 17.18 12.79 2.82
N PRO A 144 17.30 13.89 3.57
CA PRO A 144 16.17 14.75 3.84
C PRO A 144 15.58 15.27 2.51
N PRO A 145 14.24 15.42 2.43
CA PRO A 145 13.63 15.94 1.22
C PRO A 145 14.18 17.33 0.91
N ALA A 146 14.56 17.58 -0.34
CA ALA A 146 14.88 18.94 -0.78
C ALA A 146 13.61 19.80 -0.64
N ARG A 147 13.74 20.93 0.05
CA ARG A 147 12.65 21.90 0.24
C ARG A 147 13.00 23.16 -0.53
N PRO A 148 12.68 23.23 -1.83
CA PRO A 148 12.84 24.48 -2.56
C PRO A 148 11.98 25.56 -1.91
N THR A 149 12.47 26.79 -1.94
CA THR A 149 11.79 27.97 -1.40
C THR A 149 11.72 29.07 -2.47
N GLY A 150 10.98 30.14 -2.19
CA GLY A 150 10.91 31.31 -3.07
C GLY A 150 10.52 30.96 -4.51
N THR A 151 11.24 31.54 -5.47
CA THR A 151 10.98 31.36 -6.91
C THR A 151 11.14 29.91 -7.36
N SER A 152 12.08 29.14 -6.79
CA SER A 152 12.25 27.73 -7.17
C SER A 152 11.05 26.88 -6.74
N LEU A 153 10.43 27.19 -5.59
CA LEU A 153 9.18 26.54 -5.19
C LEU A 153 8.02 26.92 -6.11
N LEU A 154 7.96 28.20 -6.52
CA LEU A 154 6.95 28.71 -7.45
C LEU A 154 7.06 28.03 -8.82
N VAL A 155 8.25 27.93 -9.41
CA VAL A 155 8.44 27.28 -10.71
C VAL A 155 8.17 25.78 -10.61
N LEU A 156 8.60 25.13 -9.52
CA LEU A 156 8.38 23.69 -9.33
C LEU A 156 6.89 23.33 -9.22
N THR A 157 6.11 24.12 -8.47
CA THR A 157 4.73 23.76 -8.08
C THR A 157 3.65 24.63 -8.74
N GLY A 158 4.04 25.72 -9.41
CA GLY A 158 3.11 26.73 -9.92
C GLY A 158 2.40 27.52 -8.82
N ARG A 159 2.88 27.47 -7.56
CA ARG A 159 2.21 28.03 -6.38
C ARG A 159 3.14 28.86 -5.49
N THR A 160 2.61 29.87 -4.80
CA THR A 160 3.31 30.68 -3.79
C THR A 160 2.77 30.41 -2.38
N GLY A 161 3.62 30.61 -1.36
CA GLY A 161 3.21 30.59 0.06
C GLY A 161 2.91 29.19 0.65
N PRO A 162 2.33 29.13 1.88
CA PRO A 162 2.05 27.88 2.59
C PRO A 162 1.10 26.93 1.85
N ALA A 163 0.31 27.43 0.89
CA ALA A 163 -0.57 26.64 0.04
C ALA A 163 0.18 25.79 -1.00
N ALA A 164 1.47 26.05 -1.25
CA ALA A 164 2.30 25.24 -2.14
C ALA A 164 2.50 23.80 -1.65
N SER A 165 2.31 23.53 -0.35
CA SER A 165 2.38 22.19 0.24
C SER A 165 1.06 21.41 0.24
N SER A 166 -0.06 22.03 -0.17
CA SER A 166 -1.39 21.40 -0.18
C SER A 166 -1.83 21.03 -1.59
N ALA A 167 -2.11 19.76 -1.86
CA ALA A 167 -2.52 19.28 -3.18
C ALA A 167 -3.86 19.87 -3.68
N THR A 168 -4.71 20.39 -2.78
CA THR A 168 -6.09 20.82 -3.05
C THR A 168 -6.26 22.26 -3.54
N THR A 169 -5.19 23.06 -3.66
CA THR A 169 -5.30 24.44 -4.14
C THR A 169 -5.24 24.50 -5.68
N ALA A 170 -6.22 25.16 -6.29
CA ALA A 170 -6.26 25.38 -7.74
C ALA A 170 -5.00 26.13 -8.24
N PRO A 171 -4.55 25.91 -9.48
CA PRO A 171 -3.43 26.66 -10.06
C PRO A 171 -3.69 28.17 -10.06
N ALA A 172 -2.63 28.97 -9.89
CA ALA A 172 -2.73 30.42 -9.99
C ALA A 172 -3.24 30.87 -11.38
N SER A 173 -4.15 31.85 -11.40
CA SER A 173 -4.69 32.46 -12.62
C SER A 173 -4.63 34.01 -12.51
N PRO A 174 -3.92 34.72 -13.41
CA PRO A 174 -3.14 34.19 -14.53
C PRO A 174 -1.91 33.37 -14.06
N PRO A 175 -1.38 32.45 -14.89
CA PRO A 175 -0.16 31.73 -14.55
C PRO A 175 1.01 32.68 -14.25
N PRO A 176 1.82 32.39 -13.25
CA PRO A 176 2.94 33.26 -12.89
C PRO A 176 3.97 33.30 -14.01
N VAL A 177 4.63 34.45 -14.15
CA VAL A 177 5.73 34.65 -15.10
C VAL A 177 7.01 34.80 -14.31
N VAL A 178 8.03 34.00 -14.64
CA VAL A 178 9.36 34.04 -14.03
C VAL A 178 10.36 34.19 -15.16
N ASN A 179 11.24 35.20 -15.07
CA ASN A 179 12.27 35.49 -16.07
C ASN A 179 11.72 35.52 -17.51
N GLY A 180 10.57 36.16 -17.71
CA GLY A 180 9.92 36.31 -19.02
C GLY A 180 9.18 35.07 -19.53
N GLN A 181 9.22 33.95 -18.81
CA GLN A 181 8.54 32.72 -19.19
C GLN A 181 7.34 32.43 -18.29
N ARG A 182 6.23 31.99 -18.88
CA ARG A 182 5.05 31.53 -18.13
C ARG A 182 5.36 30.18 -17.48
N VAL A 183 5.11 30.07 -16.17
CA VAL A 183 5.20 28.80 -15.44
C VAL A 183 4.04 27.89 -15.86
N PRO A 184 4.24 26.58 -16.07
CA PRO A 184 3.16 25.67 -16.43
C PRO A 184 2.10 25.61 -15.34
N ALA A 185 0.86 25.28 -15.70
CA ALA A 185 -0.18 25.01 -14.71
C ALA A 185 0.27 23.86 -13.79
N GLY A 186 0.31 24.09 -12.47
CA GLY A 186 0.85 23.12 -11.50
C GLY A 186 2.38 23.00 -11.48
N GLY A 187 3.09 23.88 -12.21
CA GLY A 187 4.54 23.98 -12.23
C GLY A 187 5.24 22.84 -12.99
N CYS A 188 6.57 22.83 -12.88
CA CYS A 188 7.42 21.81 -13.50
C CYS A 188 7.13 20.39 -13.02
N ALA A 189 6.67 20.22 -11.77
CA ALA A 189 6.27 18.91 -11.25
C ALA A 189 5.07 18.34 -12.02
N ALA A 190 3.98 19.10 -12.15
CA ALA A 190 2.79 18.64 -12.87
C ALA A 190 3.07 18.42 -14.37
N GLN A 191 3.89 19.27 -15.00
CA GLN A 191 4.31 19.08 -16.39
C GLN A 191 5.08 17.76 -16.56
N ALA A 192 6.01 17.44 -15.66
CA ALA A 192 6.78 16.21 -15.71
C ALA A 192 5.91 14.96 -15.50
N GLU A 193 4.98 15.01 -14.54
CA GLU A 193 4.03 13.92 -14.31
C GLU A 193 3.13 13.69 -15.54
N ALA A 194 2.59 14.76 -16.13
CA ALA A 194 1.73 14.68 -17.32
C ALA A 194 2.49 14.14 -18.55
N ALA A 195 3.78 14.43 -18.68
CA ALA A 195 4.61 13.87 -19.76
C ALA A 195 4.75 12.34 -19.68
N ILE A 196 4.63 11.76 -18.48
CA ILE A 196 4.70 10.29 -18.27
C ILE A 196 3.32 9.64 -18.23
N ALA A 197 2.37 10.26 -17.52
CA ALA A 197 1.05 9.68 -17.26
C ALA A 197 -0.05 10.14 -18.23
N GLY A 198 0.23 11.12 -19.09
CA GLY A 198 -0.78 11.77 -19.93
C GLY A 198 -1.84 12.46 -19.07
N SER A 199 -3.11 12.26 -19.41
CA SER A 199 -4.26 12.72 -18.61
C SER A 199 -4.56 11.83 -17.40
N GLY A 200 -3.85 10.71 -17.23
CA GLY A 200 -4.02 9.79 -16.10
C GLY A 200 -3.18 10.18 -14.89
N ARG A 201 -3.35 9.43 -13.79
CA ARG A 201 -2.50 9.56 -12.60
C ARG A 201 -1.18 8.81 -12.80
N LEU A 202 -0.06 9.46 -12.49
CA LEU A 202 1.24 8.81 -12.41
C LEU A 202 1.27 7.73 -11.32
N GLY A 203 1.94 6.62 -11.60
CA GLY A 203 2.17 5.53 -10.66
C GLY A 203 1.08 4.46 -10.66
N PRO A 204 1.03 3.63 -9.61
CA PRO A 204 0.16 2.44 -9.58
C PRO A 204 -1.31 2.81 -9.57
N SER A 205 -2.18 1.98 -10.14
CA SER A 205 -3.65 2.15 -10.08
C SER A 205 -4.21 1.83 -8.70
N ASP A 206 -5.20 2.60 -8.23
CA ASP A 206 -5.92 2.35 -6.98
C ASP A 206 -6.59 0.98 -6.98
N LEU A 207 -7.24 0.58 -8.09
CA LEU A 207 -7.87 -0.74 -8.20
C LEU A 207 -6.87 -1.88 -7.97
N ALA A 208 -5.68 -1.81 -8.58
CA ALA A 208 -4.68 -2.86 -8.42
C ALA A 208 -4.11 -2.90 -6.99
N GLN A 209 -3.91 -1.74 -6.35
CA GLN A 209 -3.50 -1.65 -4.96
C GLN A 209 -4.57 -2.21 -4.01
N ASP A 210 -5.82 -1.78 -4.20
CA ASP A 210 -6.95 -2.26 -3.40
C ASP A 210 -7.14 -3.76 -3.53
N LEU A 211 -6.93 -4.34 -4.72
CA LEU A 211 -7.03 -5.79 -4.92
C LEU A 211 -5.88 -6.54 -4.22
N ASN A 212 -4.66 -5.98 -4.24
CA ASN A 212 -3.51 -6.53 -3.52
C ASN A 212 -3.67 -6.44 -1.99
N ASP A 213 -4.24 -5.36 -1.48
CA ASP A 213 -4.42 -5.19 -0.04
C ASP A 213 -5.60 -6.04 0.46
N ARG A 214 -6.68 -6.09 -0.31
CA ARG A 214 -7.82 -6.98 -0.01
C ARG A 214 -7.43 -8.45 -0.07
N SER A 215 -6.63 -8.87 -1.05
CA SER A 215 -6.19 -10.28 -1.13
C SER A 215 -5.44 -10.68 0.14
N PHE A 216 -4.58 -9.82 0.65
CA PHE A 216 -3.85 -10.07 1.89
C PHE A 216 -4.77 -10.16 3.10
N LEU A 217 -5.60 -9.14 3.31
CA LEU A 217 -6.47 -9.05 4.48
C LEU A 217 -7.52 -10.15 4.52
N THR A 218 -8.15 -10.45 3.39
CA THR A 218 -9.16 -11.50 3.28
C THR A 218 -8.54 -12.88 3.50
N THR A 219 -7.39 -13.17 2.88
CA THR A 219 -6.79 -14.51 2.98
C THR A 219 -6.09 -14.75 4.31
N LYS A 220 -5.58 -13.71 4.99
CA LYS A 220 -5.11 -13.80 6.38
C LYS A 220 -6.18 -14.37 7.32
N ALA A 221 -7.44 -14.02 7.09
CA ALA A 221 -8.58 -14.47 7.89
C ALA A 221 -9.18 -15.80 7.41
N ASP A 222 -8.72 -16.36 6.29
CA ASP A 222 -9.25 -17.61 5.74
C ASP A 222 -9.01 -18.79 6.71
N ALA A 223 -10.00 -19.69 6.83
CA ALA A 223 -9.95 -20.82 7.75
C ALA A 223 -8.73 -21.75 7.53
N ARG A 224 -8.26 -21.88 6.28
CA ARG A 224 -7.08 -22.67 5.93
C ARG A 224 -5.80 -21.99 6.42
N VAL A 225 -5.69 -20.68 6.21
CA VAL A 225 -4.53 -19.88 6.64
C VAL A 225 -4.46 -19.80 8.16
N THR A 226 -5.58 -19.48 8.83
CA THR A 226 -5.64 -19.49 10.29
C THR A 226 -5.40 -20.90 10.87
N GLY A 227 -5.76 -21.96 10.15
CA GLY A 227 -5.41 -23.34 10.48
C GLY A 227 -3.91 -23.55 10.58
N VAL A 228 -3.16 -23.06 9.59
CA VAL A 228 -1.69 -23.16 9.61
C VAL A 228 -1.07 -22.17 10.61
N PHE A 229 -1.67 -21.01 10.88
CA PHE A 229 -1.23 -20.14 11.98
C PHE A 229 -1.32 -20.85 13.34
N ARG A 230 -2.39 -21.61 13.59
CA ARG A 230 -2.51 -22.42 14.82
C ARG A 230 -1.40 -23.49 14.91
N ALA A 231 -1.05 -24.13 13.79
CA ALA A 231 0.05 -25.09 13.76
C ALA A 231 1.40 -24.42 14.02
N TRP A 232 1.66 -23.28 13.37
CA TRP A 232 2.85 -22.47 13.57
C TRP A 232 2.97 -21.99 15.02
N SER A 233 1.87 -21.52 15.63
CA SER A 233 1.84 -21.06 17.01
C SER A 233 2.17 -22.19 18.00
N ARG A 234 1.70 -23.43 17.75
CA ARG A 234 2.10 -24.61 18.53
C ARG A 234 3.60 -24.90 18.41
N CYS A 235 4.15 -24.80 17.20
CA CYS A 235 5.59 -24.95 16.99
C CYS A 235 6.40 -23.89 17.75
N MET A 236 5.98 -22.61 17.68
CA MET A 236 6.62 -21.51 18.41
C MET A 236 6.59 -21.76 19.91
N LYS A 237 5.44 -22.22 20.45
CA LYS A 237 5.31 -22.58 21.88
C LYS A 237 6.26 -23.68 22.29
N GLY A 238 6.44 -24.70 21.44
CA GLY A 238 7.44 -25.75 21.66
C GLY A 238 8.89 -25.24 21.67
N LYS A 239 9.16 -24.09 21.04
CA LYS A 239 10.44 -23.37 21.07
C LYS A 239 10.52 -22.29 22.16
N GLY A 240 9.53 -22.21 23.06
CA GLY A 240 9.52 -21.25 24.18
C GLY A 240 8.94 -19.87 23.84
N PHE A 241 8.34 -19.69 22.66
CA PHE A 241 7.78 -18.40 22.22
C PHE A 241 6.27 -18.48 22.01
N SER A 242 5.52 -17.47 22.46
CA SER A 242 4.06 -17.47 22.33
C SER A 242 3.59 -16.29 21.49
N TYR A 243 3.10 -16.60 20.29
CA TYR A 243 2.47 -15.64 19.37
C TYR A 243 1.25 -16.28 18.70
N PRO A 244 0.17 -15.52 18.45
CA PRO A 244 -1.03 -16.04 17.80
C PRO A 244 -0.85 -16.26 16.29
N ASP A 245 0.00 -15.46 15.65
CA ASP A 245 0.32 -15.55 14.22
C ASP A 245 1.71 -14.90 13.95
N PRO A 246 2.34 -15.16 12.78
CA PRO A 246 3.68 -14.65 12.49
C PRO A 246 3.76 -13.12 12.35
N LEU A 247 2.67 -12.43 12.02
CA LEU A 247 2.70 -10.97 11.90
C LEU A 247 2.76 -10.32 13.29
N ASN A 248 2.09 -10.92 14.28
CA ASN A 248 2.21 -10.48 15.68
C ASN A 248 3.63 -10.64 16.23
N ALA A 249 4.37 -11.67 15.81
CA ALA A 249 5.78 -11.84 16.21
C ALA A 249 6.68 -10.77 15.58
N MET A 250 6.48 -10.48 14.29
CA MET A 250 7.21 -9.44 13.57
C MET A 250 6.89 -8.02 14.05
N SER A 251 5.66 -7.76 14.47
CA SER A 251 5.21 -6.45 14.97
C SER A 251 5.36 -6.29 16.49
N ASP A 252 6.06 -7.19 17.16
CA ASP A 252 6.26 -7.09 18.60
C ASP A 252 6.99 -5.77 18.92
N ARG A 253 6.43 -5.00 19.87
CA ARG A 253 6.96 -3.68 20.26
C ARG A 253 8.40 -3.76 20.80
N ARG A 254 8.79 -4.92 21.36
CA ARG A 254 10.15 -5.17 21.85
C ARG A 254 11.18 -5.19 20.73
N PHE A 255 10.76 -5.42 19.48
CA PHE A 255 11.61 -5.55 18.29
C PHE A 255 11.52 -4.33 17.35
N GLN A 256 11.08 -3.18 17.86
CA GLN A 256 10.96 -1.94 17.08
C GLN A 256 12.10 -0.94 17.33
N GLY A 257 13.15 -1.37 18.02
CA GLY A 257 14.37 -0.58 18.23
C GLY A 257 15.13 -0.30 16.93
N ALA A 258 16.23 0.44 17.03
CA ALA A 258 17.08 0.71 15.86
C ALA A 258 17.90 -0.52 15.45
N GLN A 259 18.33 -1.34 16.42
CA GLN A 259 19.19 -2.50 16.19
C GLN A 259 18.50 -3.78 16.67
N PRO A 260 18.73 -4.92 15.99
CA PRO A 260 18.14 -6.18 16.39
C PRO A 260 18.69 -6.65 17.73
N THR A 261 17.80 -7.17 18.58
CA THR A 261 18.22 -7.75 19.87
C THR A 261 18.53 -9.25 19.73
N HIS A 262 19.32 -9.81 20.65
CA HIS A 262 19.53 -11.27 20.68
C HIS A 262 18.21 -12.05 20.80
N GLN A 263 17.26 -11.56 21.61
CA GLN A 263 15.95 -12.17 21.76
C GLN A 263 15.16 -12.12 20.45
N GLU A 264 15.22 -11.01 19.73
CA GLU A 264 14.58 -10.86 18.43
C GLU A 264 15.10 -11.88 17.41
N ILE A 265 16.42 -12.02 17.30
CA ILE A 265 17.07 -12.97 16.39
C ILE A 265 16.63 -14.41 16.70
N GLN A 266 16.53 -14.77 17.98
CA GLN A 266 16.03 -16.09 18.40
C GLN A 266 14.57 -16.29 17.99
N VAL A 267 13.71 -15.29 18.20
CA VAL A 267 12.30 -15.36 17.84
C VAL A 267 12.12 -15.41 16.32
N ALA A 268 12.83 -14.59 15.55
CA ALA A 268 12.77 -14.57 14.10
C ALA A 268 13.29 -15.88 13.50
N SER A 269 14.36 -16.45 14.04
CA SER A 269 14.88 -17.76 13.62
C SER A 269 13.86 -18.88 13.89
N ALA A 270 13.26 -18.89 15.09
CA ALA A 270 12.19 -19.83 15.43
C ALA A 270 10.96 -19.66 14.54
N ASP A 271 10.60 -18.43 14.18
CA ASP A 271 9.49 -18.11 13.28
C ASP A 271 9.71 -18.74 11.90
N VAL A 272 10.88 -18.51 11.26
CA VAL A 272 11.21 -19.10 9.96
C VAL A 272 11.21 -20.63 10.01
N ASP A 273 11.82 -21.22 11.05
CA ASP A 273 11.81 -22.68 11.26
C ASP A 273 10.37 -23.22 11.32
N CYS A 274 9.51 -22.59 12.12
CA CYS A 274 8.13 -23.01 12.30
C CYS A 274 7.29 -22.80 11.04
N LYS A 275 7.57 -21.76 10.26
CA LYS A 275 6.95 -21.55 8.94
C LYS A 275 7.30 -22.68 7.98
N ARG A 276 8.57 -23.10 7.95
CA ARG A 276 9.05 -24.24 7.15
C ARG A 276 8.37 -25.54 7.56
N GLN A 277 8.32 -25.85 8.86
CA GLN A 277 7.72 -27.10 9.36
C GLN A 277 6.22 -27.21 9.08
N THR A 278 5.53 -26.08 9.02
CA THR A 278 4.06 -26.03 8.87
C THR A 278 3.61 -25.69 7.45
N ASN A 279 4.56 -25.46 6.53
CA ASN A 279 4.32 -24.94 5.19
C ASN A 279 3.39 -23.70 5.17
N LEU A 280 3.59 -22.79 6.11
CA LEU A 280 2.75 -21.59 6.27
C LEU A 280 2.76 -20.72 5.03
N VAL A 281 3.95 -20.45 4.50
CA VAL A 281 4.15 -19.60 3.32
C VAL A 281 3.46 -20.20 2.10
N GLY A 282 3.64 -21.51 1.88
CA GLY A 282 3.04 -22.22 0.76
C GLY A 282 1.52 -22.23 0.81
N MET A 283 0.94 -22.51 1.98
CA MET A 283 -0.51 -22.49 2.18
C MET A 283 -1.10 -21.12 1.91
N TRP A 284 -0.54 -20.08 2.54
CA TRP A 284 -1.07 -18.73 2.40
C TRP A 284 -0.95 -18.25 0.95
N PHE A 285 0.20 -18.46 0.31
CA PHE A 285 0.40 -18.14 -1.10
C PHE A 285 -0.61 -18.83 -2.03
N ALA A 286 -0.91 -20.11 -1.79
CA ALA A 286 -1.87 -20.85 -2.62
C ALA A 286 -3.30 -20.31 -2.46
N VAL A 287 -3.72 -20.03 -1.22
CA VAL A 287 -5.04 -19.47 -0.91
C VAL A 287 -5.20 -18.07 -1.51
N GLU A 288 -4.16 -17.23 -1.37
CA GLU A 288 -4.16 -15.87 -1.90
C GLU A 288 -4.12 -15.83 -3.43
N THR A 289 -3.30 -16.69 -4.05
CA THR A 289 -3.29 -16.84 -5.51
C THR A 289 -4.67 -17.21 -6.06
N ALA A 290 -5.39 -18.11 -5.38
CA ALA A 290 -6.74 -18.50 -5.79
C ALA A 290 -7.73 -17.34 -5.66
N PHE A 291 -7.65 -16.58 -4.58
CA PHE A 291 -8.44 -15.37 -4.37
C PHE A 291 -8.19 -14.34 -5.48
N GLU A 292 -6.93 -14.01 -5.73
CA GLU A 292 -6.56 -13.01 -6.74
C GLU A 292 -6.98 -13.42 -8.14
N LYS A 293 -6.81 -14.70 -8.52
CA LYS A 293 -7.29 -15.18 -9.81
C LYS A 293 -8.79 -14.95 -9.98
N ALA A 294 -9.60 -15.13 -8.93
CA ALA A 294 -11.02 -14.86 -8.99
C ALA A 294 -11.32 -13.36 -9.09
N GLN A 295 -10.66 -12.53 -8.28
CA GLN A 295 -10.83 -11.08 -8.35
C GLN A 295 -10.39 -10.50 -9.70
N ILE A 296 -9.31 -11.01 -10.29
CA ILE A 296 -8.84 -10.60 -11.62
C ILE A 296 -9.89 -10.92 -12.69
N ARG A 297 -10.51 -12.11 -12.64
CA ARG A 297 -11.60 -12.44 -13.58
C ARG A 297 -12.81 -11.52 -13.41
N GLN A 298 -13.14 -11.14 -12.18
CA GLN A 298 -14.27 -10.25 -11.88
C GLN A 298 -14.03 -8.80 -12.33
N ASN A 299 -12.77 -8.35 -12.35
CA ASN A 299 -12.40 -6.97 -12.71
C ASN A 299 -11.60 -6.92 -14.02
N ALA A 300 -11.80 -7.89 -14.93
CA ALA A 300 -10.95 -8.07 -16.10
C ALA A 300 -10.95 -6.85 -17.06
N PRO A 301 -12.09 -6.21 -17.36
CA PRO A 301 -12.10 -5.00 -18.20
C PRO A 301 -11.29 -3.85 -17.59
N GLU A 302 -11.49 -3.56 -16.32
CA GLU A 302 -10.80 -2.47 -15.60
C GLU A 302 -9.30 -2.77 -15.48
N LEU A 303 -8.93 -4.00 -15.13
CA LEU A 303 -7.53 -4.41 -15.04
C LEU A 303 -6.81 -4.40 -16.39
N THR A 304 -7.52 -4.60 -17.49
CA THR A 304 -6.96 -4.42 -18.85
C THR A 304 -6.58 -2.96 -19.08
N ALA A 305 -7.43 -2.01 -18.67
CA ALA A 305 -7.13 -0.59 -18.73
C ALA A 305 -5.95 -0.21 -17.81
N VAL A 306 -5.90 -0.79 -16.59
CA VAL A 306 -4.77 -0.61 -15.66
C VAL A 306 -3.45 -1.07 -16.28
N LEU A 307 -3.42 -2.26 -16.89
CA LEU A 307 -2.21 -2.77 -17.52
C LEU A 307 -1.76 -1.86 -18.67
N LYS A 308 -2.69 -1.40 -19.51
CA LYS A 308 -2.39 -0.47 -20.61
C LYS A 308 -1.80 0.83 -20.08
N ALA A 309 -2.37 1.40 -19.02
CA ALA A 309 -1.87 2.62 -18.39
C ALA A 309 -0.46 2.43 -17.81
N LYS A 310 -0.24 1.33 -17.05
CA LYS A 310 1.08 0.97 -16.53
C LYS A 310 2.12 0.90 -17.65
N GLN A 311 1.83 0.17 -18.72
CA GLN A 311 2.76 0.01 -19.85
C GLN A 311 3.03 1.33 -20.58
N SER A 312 2.04 2.21 -20.68
CA SER A 312 2.23 3.54 -21.28
C SER A 312 3.20 4.38 -20.47
N GLN A 313 3.04 4.43 -19.15
CA GLN A 313 3.94 5.17 -18.26
C GLN A 313 5.37 4.62 -18.32
N LEU A 314 5.53 3.30 -18.35
CA LEU A 314 6.85 2.68 -18.44
C LEU A 314 7.56 2.98 -19.77
N ARG A 315 6.83 2.99 -20.90
CA ARG A 315 7.40 3.39 -22.19
C ARG A 315 7.82 4.86 -22.19
N ALA A 316 6.98 5.75 -21.64
CA ALA A 316 7.31 7.17 -21.55
C ALA A 316 8.55 7.40 -20.67
N ALA A 317 8.63 6.71 -19.51
CA ALA A 317 9.79 6.81 -18.63
C ALA A 317 11.06 6.25 -19.29
N ALA A 318 10.97 5.11 -19.98
CA ALA A 318 12.11 4.55 -20.71
C ALA A 318 12.63 5.49 -21.81
N ALA A 319 11.74 6.20 -22.51
CA ALA A 319 12.13 7.17 -23.52
C ALA A 319 12.94 8.34 -22.92
N VAL A 320 12.52 8.86 -21.77
CA VAL A 320 13.27 9.91 -21.04
C VAL A 320 14.64 9.41 -20.60
N LEU A 321 14.69 8.19 -20.05
CA LEU A 321 15.92 7.59 -19.54
C LEU A 321 16.93 7.22 -20.63
N ALA A 322 16.51 7.14 -21.90
CA ALA A 322 17.39 6.89 -23.04
C ALA A 322 18.06 8.17 -23.57
N THR A 323 17.62 9.35 -23.13
CA THR A 323 18.12 10.66 -23.57
C THR A 323 18.92 11.41 -22.49
N ASP A 324 19.03 10.83 -21.30
CA ASP A 324 19.89 11.28 -20.19
C ASP A 324 21.29 10.68 -20.36
#